data_AF-A0A928R7B5-F1
#
_entry.id   AF-A0A928R7B5-F1
#
_cell.length_a   1.000
_cell.length_b   1.000
_cell.length_c   1.000
_cell.angle_alpha   90.00
_cell.angle_beta   90.00
_cell.angle_gamma   90.00
#
_symmetry.space_group_name_H-M   'P 1'
#
loop_
_entity.id
_entity.type
_entity.pdbx_description
1 polymer ?
#
loop_
_entity_poly.entity_id
_entity_poly.type
_entity_poly.pdbx_seq_one_letter_code
_entity_poly.pdbx_strand_id
1 'polypeptide(L)'
;MMSVKEQLYYLIKHVKLGNYDINTFCDMFTNLVNLEMWKEEFSEKETAVFNELNKYTSRFSPFEEDLKLPNVFYDEKEIKKQIDIALKDLEIDIVS
;
A
#
# COMPACT_ATOMS: atom_id res chain seq x y z
N MET A 1 -0.60 21.12 5.53
CA MET A 1 -1.30 19.88 5.13
C MET A 1 -0.20 18.93 4.65
N MET A 2 -0.24 17.65 5.03
CA MET A 2 0.80 16.69 4.61
C MET A 2 0.78 16.52 3.09
N SER A 3 1.95 16.38 2.48
CA SER A 3 2.07 16.06 1.06
C SER A 3 1.54 14.65 0.75
N VAL A 4 1.22 14.35 -0.50
CA VAL A 4 0.82 13.02 -0.95
C VAL A 4 1.92 12.01 -0.64
N LYS A 5 3.18 12.40 -0.88
CA LYS A 5 4.34 11.59 -0.51
C LYS A 5 4.35 11.27 0.98
N GLU A 6 4.25 12.28 1.86
CA GLU A 6 4.24 12.07 3.31
C GLU A 6 3.09 11.15 3.76
N GLN A 7 1.91 11.28 3.14
CA GLN A 7 0.76 10.43 3.43
C GLN A 7 0.99 8.96 3.01
N LEU A 8 1.58 8.70 1.84
CA LEU A 8 1.91 7.34 1.40
C LEU A 8 2.92 6.66 2.33
N TYR A 9 3.99 7.36 2.69
CA TYR A 9 4.97 6.88 3.67
C TYR A 9 4.33 6.62 5.04
N TYR A 10 3.46 7.53 5.49
CA TYR A 10 2.72 7.41 6.74
C TYR A 10 1.86 6.14 6.76
N LEU A 11 1.05 5.91 5.72
CA LEU A 11 0.18 4.74 5.65
C LEU A 11 0.95 3.43 5.71
N ILE A 12 2.04 3.30 4.93
CA ILE A 12 2.88 2.09 4.92
C ILE A 12 3.47 1.81 6.31
N LYS A 13 3.97 2.84 6.99
CA LYS A 13 4.50 2.70 8.35
C LYS A 13 3.41 2.31 9.35
N HIS A 14 2.29 3.01 9.32
CA HIS A 14 1.27 2.92 10.36
C HIS A 14 0.36 1.68 10.24
N VAL A 15 0.18 1.13 9.04
CA VAL A 15 -0.47 -0.19 8.90
C VAL A 15 0.37 -1.29 9.55
N LYS A 16 1.70 -1.23 9.44
CA LYS A 16 2.60 -2.21 10.06
C LYS A 16 2.66 -2.09 11.59
N LEU A 17 2.45 -0.88 12.12
CA LEU A 17 2.29 -0.62 13.55
C LEU A 17 0.90 -1.03 14.11
N GLY A 18 -0.03 -1.46 13.24
CA GLY A 18 -1.38 -1.86 13.64
C GLY A 18 -2.35 -0.70 13.84
N ASN A 19 -2.00 0.51 13.39
CA ASN A 19 -2.88 1.68 13.50
C ASN A 19 -3.98 1.71 12.43
N TYR A 20 -3.85 0.88 11.39
CA TYR A 20 -4.86 0.67 10.36
C TYR A 20 -5.05 -0.83 10.17
N ASP A 21 -6.30 -1.26 10.03
CA ASP A 21 -6.58 -2.56 9.46
C ASP A 21 -6.23 -2.57 7.95
N ILE A 22 -6.09 -3.78 7.40
CA ILE A 22 -5.61 -3.96 6.03
C ILE A 22 -6.61 -3.45 4.99
N ASN A 23 -7.92 -3.53 5.27
CA ASN A 23 -8.95 -3.03 4.36
C ASN A 23 -8.87 -1.50 4.26
N THR A 24 -8.88 -0.83 5.42
CA THR A 24 -8.75 0.63 5.50
C THR A 24 -7.45 1.12 4.87
N PHE A 25 -6.33 0.43 5.12
CA PHE A 25 -5.06 0.75 4.48
C PHE A 25 -5.14 0.64 2.95
N CYS A 26 -5.68 -0.47 2.42
CA CYS A 26 -5.77 -0.68 0.98
C CYS A 26 -6.58 0.41 0.29
N ASP A 27 -7.75 0.75 0.84
CA ASP A 27 -8.63 1.79 0.29
C ASP A 27 -7.94 3.16 0.27
N MET A 28 -7.33 3.57 1.39
CA MET A 28 -6.65 4.86 1.49
C MET A 28 -5.42 4.94 0.57
N PHE A 29 -4.60 3.88 0.56
CA PHE A 29 -3.38 3.83 -0.24
C PHE A 29 -3.70 3.87 -1.74
N THR A 30 -4.65 3.05 -2.18
CA THR A 30 -5.07 3.01 -3.59
C THR A 30 -5.65 4.32 -4.06
N ASN A 31 -6.45 5.00 -3.23
CA ASN A 31 -6.98 6.32 -3.57
C ASN A 31 -5.87 7.36 -3.76
N LEU A 32 -4.88 7.41 -2.86
CA LEU A 32 -3.75 8.33 -2.99
C LEU A 32 -2.93 8.05 -4.26
N VAL A 33 -2.59 6.78 -4.51
CA VAL A 33 -1.79 6.44 -5.71
C VAL A 33 -2.55 6.76 -6.99
N ASN A 34 -3.84 6.39 -7.08
CA ASN A 34 -4.62 6.55 -8.32
C ASN A 34 -5.05 7.99 -8.60
N LEU A 35 -5.34 8.79 -7.56
CA LEU A 35 -5.97 10.09 -7.72
C LEU A 35 -5.05 11.27 -7.43
N GLU A 36 -3.98 11.06 -6.66
CA GLU A 36 -3.22 12.15 -6.06
C GLU A 36 -1.74 12.14 -6.43
N MET A 37 -1.15 10.99 -6.78
CA MET A 37 0.30 10.87 -7.03
C MET A 37 0.81 11.75 -8.18
N TRP A 38 -0.02 12.09 -9.17
CA TRP A 38 0.34 12.98 -10.28
C TRP A 38 0.55 14.45 -9.86
N LYS A 39 0.15 14.82 -8.64
CA LYS A 39 0.23 16.20 -8.13
C LYS A 39 1.62 16.56 -7.61
N GLU A 40 2.51 15.60 -7.43
CA GLU A 40 3.84 15.77 -6.81
C GLU A 40 4.92 14.97 -7.57
N GLU A 41 6.18 15.31 -7.33
CA GLU A 41 7.32 14.58 -7.89
C GLU A 41 7.79 13.44 -6.99
N PHE A 42 7.99 12.28 -7.61
CA PHE A 42 8.49 11.07 -7.00
C PHE A 42 9.75 10.62 -7.73
N SER A 43 10.71 10.07 -7.00
CA SER A 43 11.83 9.35 -7.60
C SER A 43 11.33 8.13 -8.38
N GLU A 44 12.15 7.63 -9.31
CA GLU A 44 11.83 6.40 -10.05
C GLU A 44 11.61 5.22 -9.09
N LYS A 45 12.41 5.15 -8.01
CA LYS A 45 12.31 4.13 -6.96
C LYS A 45 10.98 4.21 -6.22
N GLU A 46 10.60 5.39 -5.73
CA GLU A 46 9.31 5.61 -5.06
C GLU A 46 8.14 5.26 -5.99
N THR A 47 8.18 5.75 -7.22
CA THR A 47 7.15 5.51 -8.23
C THR A 47 6.98 4.02 -8.50
N ALA A 48 8.09 3.28 -8.63
CA ALA A 48 8.05 1.83 -8.85
C ALA A 48 7.44 1.10 -7.66
N VAL A 49 7.88 1.41 -6.43
CA VAL A 49 7.38 0.74 -5.22
C VAL A 49 5.89 1.04 -5.00
N PHE A 50 5.47 2.30 -5.10
CA PHE A 50 4.07 2.67 -4.87
C PHE A 50 3.13 2.07 -5.91
N ASN A 51 3.53 2.05 -7.19
CA ASN A 51 2.73 1.40 -8.24
C ASN A 51 2.69 -0.12 -8.06
N GLU A 52 3.80 -0.75 -7.67
CA GLU A 52 3.81 -2.19 -7.41
C GLU A 52 2.89 -2.54 -6.25
N LEU A 53 3.00 -1.85 -5.12
CA LEU A 53 2.12 -2.06 -3.98
C LEU A 53 0.65 -1.80 -4.35
N ASN A 54 0.36 -0.78 -5.16
CA ASN A 54 -0.99 -0.47 -5.61
C ASN A 54 -1.62 -1.58 -6.47
N LYS A 55 -0.84 -2.38 -7.21
CA LYS A 55 -1.37 -3.54 -7.94
C LYS A 55 -2.03 -4.55 -6.99
N TYR A 56 -1.56 -4.63 -5.75
CA TYR A 56 -2.10 -5.52 -4.73
C TYR A 56 -3.22 -4.85 -3.95
N THR A 57 -3.00 -3.63 -3.45
CA THR A 57 -4.00 -2.94 -2.62
C THR A 57 -5.28 -2.63 -3.38
N SER A 58 -5.21 -2.30 -4.67
CA SER A 58 -6.39 -2.05 -5.51
C SER A 58 -7.22 -3.31 -5.81
N ARG A 59 -6.70 -4.48 -5.45
CA ARG A 59 -7.28 -5.80 -5.70
C ARG A 59 -7.29 -6.64 -4.44
N PHE A 60 -7.23 -6.01 -3.27
CA PHE A 60 -7.44 -6.69 -2.00
C PHE A 60 -8.90 -7.13 -1.90
N SER A 61 -9.14 -8.35 -1.41
CA SER A 61 -10.46 -8.74 -0.94
C SER A 61 -10.36 -9.54 0.36
N PRO A 62 -11.18 -9.22 1.38
CA PRO A 62 -11.28 -10.01 2.60
C PRO A 62 -12.22 -11.22 2.45
N PHE A 63 -12.89 -11.41 1.31
CA PHE A 63 -13.92 -12.44 1.14
C PHE A 63 -13.34 -13.70 0.46
N GLU A 64 -13.52 -14.86 1.08
CA GLU A 64 -13.02 -16.14 0.55
C GLU A 64 -13.59 -16.48 -0.83
N GLU A 65 -14.82 -16.05 -1.13
CA GLU A 65 -15.45 -16.24 -2.43
C GLU A 65 -14.69 -15.52 -3.55
N ASP A 66 -14.23 -14.29 -3.30
CA ASP A 66 -13.46 -13.51 -4.27
C ASP A 66 -12.10 -14.16 -4.53
N LEU A 67 -11.47 -14.71 -3.50
CA LEU A 67 -10.17 -15.39 -3.59
C LEU A 67 -10.21 -16.71 -4.39
N LYS A 68 -11.41 -17.26 -4.66
CA LYS A 68 -11.57 -18.41 -5.57
C LYS A 68 -11.37 -18.02 -7.05
N LEU A 69 -11.42 -16.72 -7.38
CA LEU A 69 -11.21 -16.24 -8.73
C LEU A 69 -9.70 -16.17 -9.04
N PRO A 70 -9.19 -16.98 -9.99
CA PRO A 70 -7.77 -17.10 -10.22
C PRO A 70 -7.17 -15.80 -10.76
N ASN A 71 -6.10 -15.33 -10.11
CA ASN A 71 -5.35 -14.12 -10.48
C ASN A 71 -6.16 -12.82 -10.44
N VAL A 72 -7.27 -12.79 -9.67
CA VAL A 72 -8.13 -11.59 -9.57
C VAL A 72 -7.86 -10.78 -8.31
N PHE A 73 -7.90 -11.42 -7.15
CA PHE A 73 -7.80 -10.75 -5.86
C PHE A 73 -6.63 -11.29 -5.05
N TYR A 74 -6.18 -10.48 -4.09
CA TYR A 74 -5.12 -10.81 -3.14
C TYR A 74 -5.66 -10.84 -1.73
N ASP A 75 -5.16 -11.78 -0.94
CA ASP A 75 -5.53 -11.91 0.46
C ASP A 75 -4.70 -11.00 1.38
N GLU A 76 -5.06 -10.94 2.66
CA GLU A 76 -4.37 -10.13 3.65
C GLU A 76 -2.89 -10.51 3.82
N LYS A 77 -2.55 -11.78 3.67
CA LYS A 77 -1.16 -12.27 3.83
C LYS A 77 -0.30 -11.76 2.68
N GLU A 78 -0.82 -11.73 1.46
CA GLU A 78 -0.16 -11.17 0.30
C GLU A 78 0.03 -9.67 0.45
N ILE A 79 -0.99 -8.92 0.89
CA ILE A 79 -0.85 -7.48 1.16
C ILE A 79 0.26 -7.22 2.19
N LYS A 80 0.26 -7.94 3.32
CA LYS A 80 1.29 -7.79 4.36
C LYS A 80 2.69 -8.08 3.84
N LYS A 81 2.85 -9.10 3.00
CA LYS A 81 4.14 -9.39 2.36
C LYS A 81 4.62 -8.22 1.49
N GLN A 82 3.72 -7.59 0.74
CA GLN A 82 4.08 -6.46 -0.12
C GLN A 82 4.37 -5.19 0.68
N ILE A 83 3.68 -4.97 1.81
CA ILE A 83 4.03 -3.91 2.76
C ILE A 83 5.46 -4.10 3.28
N ASP A 84 5.86 -5.33 3.65
CA ASP A 84 7.21 -5.61 4.14
C ASP A 84 8.28 -5.37 3.07
N ILE A 85 7.98 -5.68 1.80
CA ILE A 85 8.85 -5.37 0.67
C ILE A 85 8.97 -3.84 0.49
N ALA A 86 7.84 -3.12 0.50
CA ALA A 86 7.83 -1.67 0.35
C ALA A 86 8.59 -0.95 1.47
N LEU A 87 8.44 -1.39 2.72
CA LEU A 87 9.19 -0.86 3.87
C LEU A 87 10.70 -0.99 3.67
N LYS A 88 11.15 -2.18 3.24
CA LYS A 88 12.56 -2.45 2.98
C LYS A 88 13.07 -1.61 1.81
N ASP A 89 12.34 -1.59 0.70
CA ASP A 89 12.76 -0.90 -0.50
C ASP A 89 12.79 0.61 -0.29
N LEU A 90 11.84 1.18 0.47
CA LEU A 90 11.79 2.61 0.79
C LEU A 90 12.63 3.00 2.01
N GLU A 91 13.32 2.05 2.63
CA GLU A 91 14.16 2.26 3.83
C GLU A 91 13.38 2.94 4.97
N ILE A 92 12.13 2.51 5.17
CA ILE A 92 11.24 3.05 6.20
C ILE A 92 11.50 2.35 7.53
N ASP A 93 12.01 3.11 8.49
CA ASP A 93 12.24 2.59 9.83
C ASP A 93 10.95 2.44 10.65
N ILE A 94 10.79 1.24 11.21
CA ILE A 94 9.75 0.92 12.19
C ILE A 94 10.43 0.79 13.55
N VAL A 95 10.79 1.95 14.10
CA VAL A 95 11.12 2.05 15.51
C VAL A 95 9.84 2.44 16.24
N SER A 96 9.42 1.55 17.14
CA SER A 96 8.30 1.73 18.07
C SER A 96 8.62 2.76 19.15
#